data_AF-A0A9E2HGC6-F1
#
_entry.id   AF-A0A9E2HGC6-F1
#
_cell.length_a   1.000
_cell.length_b   1.000
_cell.length_c   1.000
_cell.angle_alpha   90.00
_cell.angle_beta   90.00
_cell.angle_gamma   90.00
#
_symmetry.space_group_name_H-M   'P 1'
#
loop_
_entity.id
_entity.type
_entity.pdbx_description
1 polymer ?
#
loop_
_entity_poly.entity_id
_entity_poly.type
_entity_poly.pdbx_seq_one_letter_code
_entity_poly.pdbx_strand_id
1 'polypeptide(L)'
;MSGRMTPAQAATRGHLAVNGCVGLTMLGIPGLTYGAVLLLGFGPSSALAAAASAFLVSWPLAWLTWSLLVPRWRVWAYERVEKLDELKMHAVTVGLIWREGHFFERTEIRTHDQRERIRKFEESWAAKQRDESGLTSS
;
A
#
# COMPACT_ATOMS: atom_id res chain seq x y z
N MET A 1 -0.79 -18.49 -15.97
CA MET A 1 0.60 -18.05 -16.26
C MET A 1 0.73 -16.58 -15.85
N SER A 2 1.19 -16.26 -14.64
CA SER A 2 1.60 -14.87 -14.34
C SER A 2 3.09 -14.79 -14.63
N GLY A 3 3.47 -14.01 -15.64
CA GLY A 3 4.88 -13.77 -15.96
C GLY A 3 5.59 -13.16 -14.74
N ARG A 4 6.82 -13.62 -14.47
CA ARG A 4 7.68 -13.02 -13.45
C ARG A 4 7.82 -11.52 -13.72
N MET A 5 7.70 -10.71 -12.67
CA MET A 5 7.84 -9.25 -12.72
C MET A 5 9.13 -8.84 -12.02
N THR A 6 9.69 -7.73 -12.47
CA THR A 6 10.81 -7.14 -11.71
C THR A 6 10.28 -6.56 -10.39
N PRO A 7 11.11 -6.53 -9.34
CA PRO A 7 10.74 -5.94 -8.06
C PRO A 7 10.24 -4.49 -8.18
N ALA A 8 10.94 -3.68 -8.98
CA ALA A 8 10.57 -2.30 -9.26
C ALA A 8 9.17 -2.18 -9.93
N GLN A 9 8.86 -3.03 -10.91
CA GLN A 9 7.56 -3.01 -11.58
C GLN A 9 6.42 -3.38 -10.62
N ALA A 10 6.62 -4.38 -9.77
CA ALA A 10 5.63 -4.78 -8.78
C ALA A 10 5.39 -3.68 -7.73
N ALA A 11 6.45 -3.00 -7.28
CA ALA A 11 6.36 -1.84 -6.39
C ALA A 11 5.62 -0.67 -7.04
N THR A 12 5.95 -0.32 -8.28
CA THR A 12 5.26 0.77 -9.02
C THR A 12 3.78 0.47 -9.22
N ARG A 13 3.42 -0.78 -9.57
CA ARG A 13 2.00 -1.18 -9.69
C ARG A 13 1.28 -1.07 -8.35
N GLY A 14 1.92 -1.47 -7.26
CA GLY A 14 1.39 -1.30 -5.92
C GLY A 14 1.17 0.17 -5.58
N HIS A 15 2.16 1.02 -5.82
CA HIS A 15 2.05 2.46 -5.61
C HIS A 15 0.88 3.06 -6.38
N LEU A 16 0.79 2.80 -7.68
CA LEU A 16 -0.29 3.33 -8.51
C LEU A 16 -1.67 2.83 -8.05
N ALA A 17 -1.81 1.54 -7.77
CA ALA A 17 -3.10 0.97 -7.38
C ALA A 17 -3.51 1.39 -5.95
N VAL A 18 -2.63 1.20 -4.96
CA VAL A 18 -2.94 1.47 -3.55
C VAL A 18 -2.97 2.97 -3.30
N ASN A 19 -1.91 3.71 -3.64
CA ASN A 19 -1.86 5.14 -3.36
C ASN A 19 -2.86 5.91 -4.25
N GLY A 20 -3.19 5.40 -5.44
CA GLY A 20 -4.32 5.89 -6.24
C GLY A 20 -5.66 5.78 -5.49
N CYS A 21 -5.99 4.60 -4.96
CA CYS A 21 -7.21 4.41 -4.15
C CYS A 21 -7.21 5.26 -2.86
N VAL A 22 -6.06 5.39 -2.21
CA VAL A 22 -5.89 6.26 -1.03
C VAL A 22 -6.13 7.72 -1.41
N GLY A 23 -5.54 8.21 -2.50
CA GLY A 23 -5.73 9.57 -3.01
C GLY A 23 -7.17 9.86 -3.38
N LEU A 24 -7.85 8.91 -4.05
CA LEU A 24 -9.28 9.02 -4.35
C LEU A 24 -10.15 9.08 -3.10
N THR A 25 -9.81 8.31 -2.07
CA THR A 25 -10.56 8.35 -0.80
C THR A 25 -10.30 9.67 -0.07
N MET A 26 -9.03 10.08 0.03
CA MET A 26 -8.59 11.24 0.80
C MET A 26 -9.08 12.57 0.19
N LEU A 27 -8.95 12.73 -1.14
CA LEU A 27 -9.27 13.97 -1.84
C LEU A 27 -10.58 13.91 -2.62
N GLY A 28 -10.99 12.72 -3.09
CA GLY A 28 -12.23 12.56 -3.84
C GLY A 28 -13.47 12.88 -3.00
N ILE A 29 -13.52 12.43 -1.74
CA ILE A 29 -14.66 12.72 -0.85
C ILE A 29 -14.78 14.24 -0.61
N PRO A 30 -13.75 14.97 -0.13
CA PRO A 30 -13.83 16.42 0.03
C PRO A 30 -14.11 17.18 -1.28
N GLY A 31 -13.50 16.76 -2.40
CA GLY A 31 -13.71 17.38 -3.70
C GLY A 31 -15.16 17.24 -4.20
N LEU A 32 -15.74 16.04 -4.04
CA LEU A 32 -17.15 15.79 -4.34
C LEU A 32 -18.08 16.59 -3.42
N THR A 33 -17.77 16.65 -2.11
CA THR A 33 -18.54 17.48 -1.15
C THR A 33 -18.51 18.95 -1.54
N TYR A 34 -17.34 19.49 -1.88
CA TYR A 34 -17.19 20.88 -2.32
C TYR A 34 -18.07 21.17 -3.55
N GLY A 35 -17.95 20.33 -4.59
CA GLY A 35 -18.74 20.47 -5.81
C GLY A 35 -20.25 20.36 -5.56
N ALA A 36 -20.68 19.39 -4.74
CA ALA A 36 -22.08 19.20 -4.39
C ALA A 36 -22.67 20.42 -3.66
N VAL A 37 -21.93 21.01 -2.71
CA VAL A 37 -22.39 22.18 -1.95
C VAL A 37 -22.55 23.41 -2.87
N LEU A 38 -21.64 23.61 -3.83
CA LEU A 38 -21.80 24.66 -4.84
C LEU A 38 -23.01 24.41 -5.76
N LEU A 39 -23.22 23.17 -6.20
CA LEU A 39 -24.37 22.80 -7.03
C LEU A 39 -25.71 23.02 -6.33
N LEU A 40 -25.74 22.93 -5.00
CA LEU A 40 -26.91 23.25 -4.18
C LEU A 40 -27.12 24.76 -3.97
N GLY A 41 -26.27 25.61 -4.53
CA GLY A 41 -26.41 27.08 -4.50
C GLY A 41 -25.75 27.77 -3.31
N PHE A 42 -24.99 27.05 -2.47
CA PHE A 42 -24.24 27.67 -1.38
C PHE A 42 -22.98 28.38 -1.88
N GLY A 43 -22.54 29.39 -1.14
CA GLY A 43 -21.33 30.15 -1.46
C GLY A 43 -20.03 29.35 -1.23
N PRO A 44 -18.90 29.79 -1.82
CA PRO A 44 -17.60 29.11 -1.73
C PRO A 44 -17.10 28.88 -0.29
N SER A 45 -17.35 29.81 0.63
CA SER A 45 -16.95 29.67 2.03
C SER A 45 -17.65 28.48 2.72
N SER A 46 -18.95 28.29 2.46
CA SER A 46 -19.70 27.15 2.98
C SER A 46 -19.23 25.84 2.36
N ALA A 47 -18.96 25.84 1.04
CA ALA A 47 -18.43 24.68 0.34
C ALA A 47 -17.05 24.27 0.90
N LEU A 48 -16.18 25.25 1.17
CA LEU A 48 -14.87 25.00 1.76
C LEU A 48 -14.98 24.45 3.19
N ALA A 49 -15.86 25.02 4.01
CA ALA A 49 -16.11 24.52 5.37
C ALA A 49 -16.64 23.07 5.38
N ALA A 50 -17.55 22.75 4.47
CA ALA A 50 -18.07 21.40 4.30
C ALA A 50 -17.00 20.42 3.81
N ALA A 51 -16.18 20.82 2.83
CA ALA A 51 -15.07 20.00 2.32
C ALA A 51 -13.99 19.76 3.39
N ALA A 52 -13.66 20.78 4.19
CA ALA A 52 -12.74 20.63 5.32
C ALA A 52 -13.28 19.64 6.36
N SER A 53 -14.59 19.70 6.65
CA SER A 53 -15.25 18.74 7.54
C SER A 53 -15.22 17.32 6.97
N ALA A 54 -15.47 17.17 5.67
CA ALA A 54 -15.38 15.88 4.98
C ALA A 54 -13.95 15.32 4.97
N PHE A 55 -12.92 16.18 4.91
CA PHE A 55 -11.52 15.76 4.96
C PHE A 55 -11.15 15.09 6.29
N LEU A 56 -11.72 15.56 7.41
CA LEU A 56 -11.48 14.95 8.72
C LEU A 56 -11.97 13.49 8.79
N VAL A 57 -12.99 13.16 8.01
CA VAL A 57 -13.52 11.78 7.90
C VAL A 57 -12.81 11.00 6.79
N SER A 58 -12.43 11.65 5.69
CA SER A 58 -11.75 10.99 4.58
C SER A 58 -10.33 10.54 4.93
N TRP A 59 -9.63 11.26 5.80
CA TRP A 59 -8.29 10.90 6.26
C TRP A 59 -8.21 9.51 6.92
N PRO A 60 -8.99 9.20 7.99
CA PRO A 60 -8.96 7.87 8.59
C PRO A 60 -9.48 6.79 7.64
N LEU A 61 -10.43 7.10 6.75
CA LEU A 61 -10.88 6.17 5.71
C LEU A 61 -9.76 5.85 4.71
N ALA A 62 -9.00 6.85 4.27
CA ALA A 62 -7.86 6.68 3.38
C ALA A 62 -6.78 5.81 4.05
N TRP A 63 -6.54 6.03 5.34
CA TRP A 63 -5.63 5.19 6.13
C TRP A 63 -6.12 3.74 6.22
N LEU A 64 -7.42 3.53 6.43
CA LEU A 64 -8.02 2.19 6.46
C LEU A 64 -7.93 1.49 5.09
N THR A 65 -8.19 2.22 4.01
CA THR A 65 -8.01 1.74 2.64
C THR A 65 -6.58 1.27 2.41
N TRP A 66 -5.58 2.07 2.78
CA TRP A 66 -4.17 1.68 2.72
C TRP A 66 -3.90 0.40 3.54
N SER A 67 -4.37 0.38 4.80
CA SER A 67 -4.16 -0.71 5.75
C SER A 67 -4.70 -2.06 5.26
N LEU A 68 -5.74 -2.04 4.42
CA LEU A 68 -6.38 -3.22 3.84
C LEU A 68 -5.82 -3.61 2.47
N LEU A 69 -5.36 -2.65 1.68
CA LEU A 69 -4.86 -2.90 0.32
C LEU A 69 -3.40 -3.31 0.30
N VAL A 70 -2.56 -2.78 1.19
CA VAL A 70 -1.13 -3.15 1.26
C VAL A 70 -0.93 -4.65 1.48
N PRO A 71 -1.60 -5.33 2.44
CA PRO A 71 -1.47 -6.77 2.61
C PRO A 71 -1.86 -7.58 1.36
N ARG A 72 -2.91 -7.15 0.65
CA ARG A 72 -3.35 -7.78 -0.59
C ARG A 72 -2.30 -7.63 -1.69
N TRP A 73 -1.75 -6.42 -1.85
CA TRP A 73 -0.66 -6.18 -2.78
C TRP A 73 0.58 -6.99 -2.43
N ARG A 74 0.95 -7.08 -1.14
CA ARG A 74 2.15 -7.81 -0.69
C ARG A 74 2.09 -9.28 -1.08
N VAL A 75 0.97 -9.94 -0.79
CA VAL A 75 0.72 -11.32 -1.21
C VAL A 75 0.78 -11.46 -2.73
N TRP A 76 0.10 -10.57 -3.47
CA TRP A 76 0.11 -10.59 -4.93
C TRP A 76 1.53 -10.42 -5.53
N ALA A 77 2.35 -9.55 -4.93
CA ALA A 77 3.69 -9.24 -5.39
C ALA A 77 4.68 -10.37 -5.09
N TYR A 78 4.57 -10.99 -3.91
CA TYR A 78 5.47 -12.07 -3.49
C TYR A 78 5.34 -13.31 -4.37
N GLU A 79 4.16 -13.56 -4.95
CA GLU A 79 3.94 -14.62 -5.93
C GLU A 79 4.59 -14.36 -7.29
N ARG A 80 4.96 -13.11 -7.59
CA ARG A 80 5.32 -12.65 -8.94
C ARG A 80 6.75 -12.14 -9.06
N VAL A 81 7.44 -11.96 -7.94
CA VAL A 81 8.79 -11.42 -7.88
C VAL A 81 9.72 -12.43 -7.24
N GLU A 82 10.91 -12.61 -7.83
CA GLU A 82 11.90 -13.55 -7.30
C GLU A 82 12.69 -12.99 -6.13
N LYS A 83 13.01 -11.69 -6.17
CA LYS A 83 13.86 -11.01 -5.18
C LYS A 83 13.03 -10.17 -4.22
N LEU A 84 12.75 -10.70 -3.03
CA LEU A 84 11.87 -10.03 -2.06
C LEU A 84 12.51 -8.79 -1.43
N ASP A 85 13.83 -8.78 -1.21
CA ASP A 85 14.50 -7.64 -0.58
C ASP A 85 14.51 -6.40 -1.49
N GLU A 86 14.81 -6.59 -2.77
CA GLU A 86 14.69 -5.52 -3.78
C GLU A 86 13.25 -5.00 -3.86
N LEU A 87 12.24 -5.88 -3.76
CA LEU A 87 10.83 -5.49 -3.80
C LEU A 87 10.47 -4.60 -2.62
N LYS A 88 10.85 -5.02 -1.40
CA LYS A 88 10.62 -4.26 -0.17
C LYS A 88 11.33 -2.90 -0.24
N MET A 89 12.58 -2.87 -0.68
CA MET A 89 13.35 -1.64 -0.85
C MET A 89 12.62 -0.68 -1.81
N HIS A 90 12.24 -1.13 -3.01
CA HIS A 90 11.53 -0.30 -3.97
C HIS A 90 10.18 0.18 -3.44
N ALA A 91 9.43 -0.68 -2.74
CA ALA A 91 8.13 -0.34 -2.17
C ALA A 91 8.23 0.73 -1.07
N VAL A 92 9.30 0.73 -0.27
CA VAL A 92 9.61 1.81 0.67
C VAL A 92 9.97 3.10 -0.09
N THR A 93 10.84 3.01 -1.11
CA THR A 93 11.28 4.17 -1.90
C THR A 93 10.12 4.91 -2.57
N VAL A 94 9.15 4.19 -3.10
CA VAL A 94 7.95 4.80 -3.70
C VAL A 94 6.88 5.17 -2.66
N GLY A 95 7.13 4.99 -1.37
CA GLY A 95 6.19 5.33 -0.31
C GLY A 95 4.90 4.49 -0.34
N LEU A 96 4.99 3.24 -0.79
CA LEU A 96 3.86 2.30 -0.76
C LEU A 96 3.75 1.63 0.61
N ILE A 97 4.88 1.21 1.18
CA ILE A 97 4.97 0.57 2.49
C ILE A 97 5.90 1.35 3.42
N TRP A 98 5.70 1.19 4.72
CA TRP A 98 6.66 1.66 5.71
C TRP A 98 7.86 0.72 5.80
N ARG A 99 9.02 1.27 6.18
CA ARG A 99 10.22 0.47 6.46
C ARG A 99 9.93 -0.49 7.62
N GLU A 100 10.55 -1.67 7.56
CA GLU A 100 10.45 -2.67 8.63
C GLU A 100 10.81 -2.07 10.00
N GLY A 101 10.00 -2.38 11.00
CA GLY A 101 10.15 -1.87 12.37
C GLY A 101 9.51 -0.50 12.61
N HIS A 102 9.03 0.18 11.57
CA HIS A 102 8.29 1.42 11.72
C HIS A 102 6.92 1.19 12.38
N PHE A 103 6.47 2.10 13.24
CA PHE A 103 5.21 1.96 13.96
C PHE A 103 4.00 1.74 13.02
N PHE A 104 3.92 2.52 11.95
CA PHE A 104 2.82 2.43 10.98
C PHE A 104 2.82 1.15 10.13
N GLU A 105 3.92 0.41 10.05
CA GLU A 105 3.91 -0.94 9.44
C GLU A 105 2.91 -1.86 10.15
N ARG A 106 2.80 -1.71 11.48
CA ARG A 106 1.90 -2.53 12.32
C ARG A 106 0.42 -2.22 12.13
N THR A 107 0.10 -1.14 11.42
CA THR A 107 -1.30 -0.75 11.15
C THR A 107 -1.88 -1.47 9.94
N GLU A 108 -1.08 -2.27 9.23
CA GLU A 108 -1.58 -3.19 8.21
C GLU A 108 -2.55 -4.23 8.80
N ILE A 109 -3.76 -4.32 8.24
CA ILE A 109 -4.79 -5.25 8.69
C ILE A 109 -4.71 -6.51 7.85
N ARG A 110 -4.05 -7.54 8.41
CA ARG A 110 -3.79 -8.81 7.72
C ARG A 110 -4.73 -9.91 8.21
N THR A 111 -5.39 -10.62 7.30
CA THR A 111 -6.11 -11.87 7.62
C THR A 111 -5.14 -12.98 8.01
N HIS A 112 -5.64 -14.06 8.62
CA HIS A 112 -4.80 -15.22 8.96
C HIS A 112 -4.11 -15.80 7.73
N ASP A 113 -4.85 -16.03 6.64
CA ASP A 113 -4.31 -16.52 5.36
C ASP A 113 -3.19 -15.61 4.81
N GLN A 114 -3.42 -14.30 4.79
CA GLN A 114 -2.41 -13.34 4.31
C GLN A 114 -1.13 -13.39 5.15
N ARG A 115 -1.25 -13.45 6.48
CA ARG A 115 -0.08 -13.56 7.37
C ARG A 115 0.70 -14.83 7.11
N GLU A 116 0.01 -15.96 6.98
CA GLU A 116 0.65 -17.25 6.74
C GLU A 116 1.38 -17.27 5.39
N ARG A 117 0.76 -16.75 4.33
CA ARG A 117 1.36 -16.70 3.00
C ARG A 117 2.58 -15.78 2.98
N ILE A 118 2.47 -14.57 3.52
CA ILE A 118 3.60 -13.62 3.63
C ILE A 118 4.76 -14.29 4.37
N ARG A 119 4.47 -14.92 5.52
CA ARG A 119 5.49 -15.61 6.32
C ARG A 119 6.19 -16.72 5.54
N LYS A 120 5.43 -17.59 4.85
CA LYS A 120 6.01 -18.68 4.04
C LYS A 120 6.96 -18.16 2.97
N PHE A 121 6.59 -17.08 2.27
CA PHE A 121 7.46 -16.46 1.27
C PHE A 121 8.75 -15.93 1.90
N GLU A 122 8.65 -15.19 3.01
CA GLU A 122 9.81 -14.64 3.72
C GLU A 122 10.75 -15.74 4.26
N GLU A 123 10.21 -16.80 4.86
CA GLU A 123 10.98 -17.96 5.34
C GLU A 123 11.71 -18.66 4.19
N SER A 124 11.02 -18.90 3.07
CA SER A 124 11.62 -19.55 1.89
C SER A 124 12.73 -18.69 1.25
N TRP A 125 12.55 -17.37 1.24
CA TRP A 125 13.54 -16.43 0.74
C TRP A 125 14.77 -16.39 1.65
N ALA A 126 14.57 -16.35 2.98
CA ALA A 126 15.65 -16.39 3.94
C ALA A 126 16.45 -17.71 3.87
N ALA A 127 15.79 -18.85 3.60
CA ALA A 127 16.47 -20.12 3.39
C ALA A 127 17.37 -20.09 2.14
N LYS A 128 16.87 -19.59 1.00
CA LYS A 128 17.66 -19.46 -0.22
C LYS A 128 18.91 -18.60 -0.04
N GLN A 129 18.79 -17.46 0.64
CA GLN A 129 19.93 -16.58 0.90
C GLN A 129 21.01 -17.26 1.76
N ARG A 130 20.61 -18.09 2.74
CA ARG A 130 21.58 -18.84 3.55
C ARG A 130 22.35 -19.84 2.71
N ASP A 131 21.66 -20.61 1.88
CA ASP A 131 22.28 -21.62 1.02
C ASP A 131 23.27 -20.99 0.03
N GLU A 132 22.90 -19.86 -0.59
CA GLU A 132 23.76 -19.11 -1.50
C GLU A 132 25.00 -18.55 -0.79
N SER A 133 24.86 -18.03 0.43
CA SER A 133 25.99 -17.52 1.22
C SER A 133 26.97 -18.63 1.67
N GLY A 134 26.45 -19.83 1.95
CA GLY A 134 27.26 -21.00 2.31
C GLY A 134 28.10 -21.56 1.16
N LEU A 135 27.61 -21.44 -0.08
CA LEU A 135 28.34 -21.81 -1.30
C LEU A 135 29.50 -20.85 -1.63
N THR A 136 29.42 -19.58 -1.20
CA THR A 136 30.46 -18.57 -1.47
C THR A 136 31.58 -18.53 -0.43
N SER A 137 31.45 -19.29 0.66
CA SER A 137 32.39 -19.32 1.79
C SER A 137 33.20 -20.63 1.89
N SER A 138 33.08 -21.52 0.90
CA SER A 138 33.87 -22.76 0.72
C SER A 138 34.76 -22.66 -0.51
#